data_AF-A0A2A9DV48-F1
#
_entry.id   AF-A0A2A9DV48-F1
#
_cell.length_a   1.000
_cell.length_b   1.000
_cell.length_c   1.000
_cell.angle_alpha   90.00
_cell.angle_beta   90.00
_cell.angle_gamma   90.00
#
_symmetry.space_group_name_H-M   'P 1'
#
loop_
_entity.id
_entity.type
_entity.pdbx_description
1 polymer ?
#
loop_
_entity_poly.entity_id
_entity_poly.type
_entity_poly.pdbx_seq_one_letter_code
_entity_poly.pdbx_strand_id
1 'polypeptide(L)'
;MTNRTVRDSESGRLVDYAVTHEVMEQDGTWHAVARIDCSHGEVHRHVPPADSNGELKREVIRVIRGQGDAENTYQYSLSEIYDNLEIHESRWRNGY
;
A
#
# COMPACT_ATOMS: atom_id res chain seq x y z
N MET A 1 1.00 -6.66 9.09
CA MET A 1 0.37 -6.29 7.80
C MET A 1 -1.07 -5.91 8.05
N THR A 2 -1.49 -4.75 7.58
CA THR A 2 -2.85 -4.23 7.72
C THR A 2 -3.43 -3.93 6.34
N ASN A 3 -4.72 -4.22 6.18
CA ASN A 3 -5.46 -3.95 4.97
C ASN A 3 -6.81 -3.34 5.35
N ARG A 4 -7.14 -2.24 4.70
CA ARG A 4 -8.44 -1.59 4.81
C ARG A 4 -9.09 -1.56 3.44
N THR A 5 -10.33 -2.01 3.38
CA THR A 5 -11.20 -1.86 2.22
C THR A 5 -12.43 -1.06 2.62
N VAL A 6 -12.91 -0.23 1.69
CA VAL A 6 -14.18 0.48 1.81
C VAL A 6 -15.06 -0.01 0.68
N ARG A 7 -16.27 -0.45 1.04
CA ARG A 7 -17.28 -0.89 0.10
C ARG A 7 -18.48 0.04 0.16
N ASP A 8 -19.09 0.28 -0.98
CA ASP A 8 -20.39 0.95 -1.06
C ASP A 8 -21.45 0.11 -0.31
N SER A 9 -22.25 0.77 0.52
CA SER A 9 -23.21 0.11 1.42
C SER A 9 -24.40 -0.51 0.70
N GLU A 10 -24.73 -0.03 -0.50
CA GLU A 10 -25.89 -0.49 -1.26
C GLU A 10 -25.51 -1.65 -2.19
N SER A 11 -24.42 -1.50 -2.94
CA SER A 11 -24.00 -2.46 -3.97
C SER A 11 -22.93 -3.46 -3.51
N GLY A 12 -22.30 -3.25 -2.35
CA GLY A 12 -21.20 -4.08 -1.84
C GLY A 12 -19.89 -3.95 -2.66
N ARG A 13 -19.85 -3.00 -3.60
CA ARG A 13 -18.73 -2.78 -4.52
C ARG A 13 -17.58 -2.10 -3.80
N LEU A 14 -16.35 -2.55 -4.09
CA LEU A 14 -15.14 -1.89 -3.60
C LEU A 14 -15.03 -0.49 -4.20
N VAL A 15 -14.91 0.53 -3.35
CA VAL A 15 -14.77 1.93 -3.76
C VAL A 15 -13.40 2.51 -3.42
N ASP A 16 -12.74 1.97 -2.39
CA ASP A 16 -11.42 2.41 -1.95
C ASP A 16 -10.70 1.27 -1.19
N TYR A 17 -9.37 1.27 -1.20
CA TYR A 17 -8.54 0.38 -0.41
C TYR A 17 -7.16 0.97 -0.11
N ALA A 18 -6.56 0.46 0.98
CA ALA A 18 -5.16 0.64 1.29
C ALA A 18 -4.57 -0.66 1.85
N VAL A 19 -3.42 -1.07 1.32
CA VAL A 19 -2.63 -2.21 1.77
C VAL A 19 -1.31 -1.67 2.33
N THR A 20 -1.04 -1.95 3.60
CA THR A 20 0.17 -1.47 4.27
C THR A 20 0.95 -2.65 4.87
N HIS A 21 2.24 -2.71 4.54
CA HIS A 21 3.20 -3.55 5.24
C HIS A 21 3.83 -2.73 6.36
N GLU A 22 3.66 -3.22 7.59
CA GLU A 22 4.17 -2.58 8.79
C GLU A 22 5.03 -3.59 9.54
N VAL A 23 6.16 -3.12 10.09
CA VAL A 23 7.06 -3.87 10.95
C VAL A 23 7.06 -3.24 12.34
N MET A 24 7.19 -4.06 13.37
CA MET A 24 7.25 -3.62 14.76
C MET A 24 8.70 -3.57 15.23
N GLU A 25 9.10 -2.45 15.81
CA GLU A 25 10.41 -2.27 16.46
C GLU A 25 10.45 -2.91 17.86
N GLN A 26 11.66 -2.99 18.43
CA GLN A 26 11.88 -3.56 19.76
C GLN A 26 11.21 -2.76 20.87
N ASP A 27 11.00 -1.46 20.66
CA ASP A 27 10.30 -0.56 21.57
C ASP A 27 8.77 -0.67 21.46
N GLY A 28 8.26 -1.50 20.54
CA GLY A 28 6.83 -1.68 20.27
C GLY A 28 6.24 -0.71 19.25
N THR A 29 7.04 0.18 18.67
CA THR A 29 6.59 1.14 17.65
C THR A 29 6.38 0.44 16.30
N TRP A 30 5.26 0.74 15.63
CA TRP A 30 4.97 0.23 14.28
C TRP A 30 5.41 1.23 13.21
N HIS A 31 6.14 0.74 12.21
CA HIS A 31 6.62 1.53 11.07
C HIS A 31 6.07 0.97 9.77
N ALA A 32 5.45 1.82 8.95
CA ALA A 32 5.05 1.46 7.59
C ALA A 32 6.29 1.40 6.69
N VAL A 33 6.55 0.23 6.10
CA VAL A 33 7.73 -0.02 5.24
C VAL A 33 7.36 -0.14 3.76
N ALA A 34 6.07 -0.31 3.45
CA ALA A 34 5.53 -0.20 2.11
C ALA A 34 4.02 0.04 2.19
N ARG A 35 3.48 0.83 1.25
CA ARG A 35 2.05 1.06 1.15
C ARG A 35 1.60 1.19 -0.30
N ILE A 36 0.46 0.59 -0.61
CA ILE A 36 -0.27 0.81 -1.86
C ILE A 36 -1.71 1.19 -1.51
N ASP A 37 -2.19 2.30 -2.04
CA ASP A 37 -3.58 2.72 -1.89
C ASP A 37 -4.19 3.15 -3.23
N CYS A 38 -5.50 3.32 -3.26
CA CYS A 38 -6.16 3.97 -4.38
C CYS A 38 -6.80 5.30 -3.96
N SER A 39 -6.80 6.27 -4.87
CA SER A 39 -7.46 7.56 -4.68
C SER A 39 -7.64 8.25 -6.03
N HIS A 40 -8.71 9.02 -6.21
CA HIS A 40 -8.96 9.78 -7.44
C HIS A 40 -8.91 8.96 -8.75
N GLY A 41 -9.29 7.68 -8.69
CA GLY A 41 -9.22 6.78 -9.86
C GLY A 41 -7.82 6.29 -10.21
N GLU A 42 -6.85 6.46 -9.30
CA GLU A 42 -5.46 6.04 -9.46
C GLU A 42 -5.04 5.13 -8.31
N VAL A 43 -4.08 4.24 -8.59
CA VAL A 43 -3.42 3.41 -7.58
C VAL A 43 -2.03 3.96 -7.38
N HIS A 44 -1.68 4.24 -6.13
CA HIS A 44 -0.42 4.84 -5.74
C HIS A 44 0.44 3.86 -4.96
N ARG A 45 1.69 3.72 -5.38
CA ARG A 45 2.73 3.10 -4.55
C ARG A 45 3.43 4.18 -3.75
N HIS A 46 3.56 3.94 -2.46
CA HIS A 46 4.31 4.79 -1.54
C HIS A 46 5.56 4.05 -1.10
N VAL A 47 6.71 4.65 -1.38
CA VAL A 47 8.01 4.14 -0.96
C VAL A 47 8.48 5.01 0.22
N PRO A 48 8.80 4.43 1.38
CA PRO A 48 9.40 5.17 2.49
C PRO A 48 10.64 5.93 2.02
N PRO A 49 10.87 7.16 2.50
CA PRO A 49 12.11 7.86 2.22
C PRO A 49 13.29 7.14 2.88
N ALA A 50 14.50 7.34 2.33
CA ALA A 50 15.74 6.80 2.90
C ALA A 50 16.10 7.44 4.25
N ASP A 51 15.59 8.65 4.52
CA ASP A 51 15.76 9.39 5.76
C ASP A 51 14.42 9.65 6.46
N SER A 52 14.45 9.80 7.78
CA SER A 52 13.26 10.09 8.61
C SER A 52 12.60 11.44 8.32
N ASN A 53 13.21 12.26 7.45
CA ASN A 53 12.76 13.59 7.06
C ASN A 53 12.32 13.69 5.59
N GLY A 54 12.45 12.62 4.80
CA GLY A 54 12.09 12.65 3.40
C GLY A 54 10.59 12.59 3.18
N GLU A 55 10.13 13.09 2.04
CA GLU A 55 8.75 12.88 1.61
C GLU A 55 8.57 11.45 1.10
N LEU A 56 7.44 10.82 1.45
CA LEU A 56 7.03 9.56 0.85
C LEU A 56 6.94 9.75 -0.67
N LYS A 57 7.82 9.08 -1.42
CA LYS A 57 7.74 9.12 -2.88
C LYS A 57 6.49 8.36 -3.30
N ARG A 58 5.58 9.08 -3.96
CA ARG A 58 4.35 8.54 -4.53
C ARG A 58 4.51 8.34 -6.02
N GLU A 59 4.22 7.13 -6.49
CA GLU A 59 4.16 6.78 -7.92
C GLU A 59 2.74 6.30 -8.27
N VAL A 60 2.16 6.84 -9.34
CA VAL A 60 0.93 6.27 -9.93
C VAL A 60 1.33 5.02 -10.70
N ILE A 61 0.91 3.86 -10.22
CA ILE A 61 1.28 2.57 -10.82
C ILE A 61 0.18 2.01 -11.72
N ARG A 62 -1.09 2.34 -11.46
CA ARG A 62 -2.26 1.84 -12.20
C ARG A 62 -3.39 2.88 -12.20
N VAL A 63 -4.30 2.80 -13.18
CA VAL A 63 -5.50 3.65 -13.30
C VAL A 63 -6.74 2.77 -13.16
N ILE A 64 -7.75 3.25 -12.45
CA ILE A 64 -9.05 2.58 -12.23
C ILE A 64 -10.08 3.25 -13.15
N ARG A 65 -10.56 2.54 -14.18
CA ARG A 65 -11.58 3.06 -15.10
C ARG A 65 -13.01 2.62 -14.74
N GLY A 66 -13.14 1.70 -13.80
CA GLY A 66 -14.43 1.20 -13.35
C GLY A 66 -14.30 0.09 -12.31
N GLN A 67 -15.43 -0.51 -11.94
CA GLN A 67 -15.50 -1.45 -10.82
C GLN A 67 -14.61 -2.69 -10.97
N GLY A 68 -14.52 -3.24 -12.18
CA GLY A 68 -13.66 -4.40 -12.45
C GLY A 68 -12.17 -4.08 -12.20
N ASP A 69 -11.74 -2.88 -12.56
CA ASP A 69 -10.38 -2.42 -12.31
C ASP A 69 -10.14 -2.22 -10.81
N ALA A 70 -11.11 -1.70 -10.06
CA ALA A 70 -10.96 -1.51 -8.61
C ALA A 70 -10.65 -2.83 -7.88
N GLU A 71 -11.42 -3.89 -8.16
CA GLU A 71 -11.20 -5.19 -7.53
C GLU A 71 -9.91 -5.87 -8.04
N ASN A 72 -9.65 -5.85 -9.36
CA ASN A 72 -8.41 -6.40 -9.91
C ASN A 72 -7.17 -5.71 -9.34
N THR A 73 -7.20 -4.38 -9.28
CA THR A 73 -6.07 -3.61 -8.75
C THR A 73 -5.88 -3.87 -7.26
N TYR A 74 -6.93 -4.05 -6.47
CA TYR A 74 -6.79 -4.47 -5.08
C TYR A 74 -6.06 -5.80 -4.94
N GLN A 75 -6.44 -6.82 -5.73
CA GLN A 75 -5.76 -8.12 -5.71
C GLN A 75 -4.29 -8.00 -6.13
N TYR A 76 -3.99 -7.25 -7.20
CA TYR A 76 -2.60 -7.01 -7.62
C TYR A 76 -1.79 -6.26 -6.56
N SER A 77 -2.38 -5.28 -5.87
CA SER A 77 -1.71 -4.54 -4.80
C SER A 77 -1.43 -5.43 -3.59
N LEU A 78 -2.34 -6.34 -3.27
CA LEU A 78 -2.10 -7.35 -2.24
C LEU A 78 -0.95 -8.27 -2.60
N SER A 79 -0.99 -8.89 -3.79
CA SER A 79 0.09 -9.75 -4.27
C SER A 79 1.42 -9.04 -4.27
N GLU A 80 1.48 -7.80 -4.78
CA GLU A 80 2.69 -7.00 -4.83
C GLU A 80 3.30 -6.77 -3.44
N ILE A 81 2.48 -6.45 -2.43
CA ILE A 81 2.97 -6.28 -1.06
C ILE A 81 3.45 -7.62 -0.48
N TYR A 82 2.69 -8.70 -0.67
CA TYR A 82 3.02 -10.04 -0.16
C TYR A 82 4.30 -10.61 -0.78
N ASP A 83 4.44 -10.50 -2.09
CA ASP A 83 5.58 -11.06 -2.83
C ASP A 83 6.90 -10.34 -2.51
N ASN A 84 6.82 -9.14 -1.92
CA ASN A 84 7.98 -8.28 -1.66
C ASN A 84 8.19 -7.98 -0.16
N LEU A 85 7.53 -8.69 0.77
CA LEU A 85 7.63 -8.41 2.21
C LEU A 85 9.09 -8.34 2.71
N GLU A 86 9.90 -9.35 2.39
CA GLU A 86 11.31 -9.42 2.81
C GLU A 86 12.14 -8.27 2.21
N ILE A 87 11.85 -7.90 0.96
CA ILE A 87 12.53 -6.78 0.27
C ILE A 87 12.19 -5.46 0.93
N HIS A 88 10.92 -5.23 1.28
CA HIS A 88 10.47 -4.02 1.96
C HIS A 88 11.12 -3.88 3.35
N GLU A 89 11.12 -4.96 4.13
CA GLU A 89 11.76 -4.96 5.45
C GLU A 89 13.27 -4.74 5.33
N SER A 90 13.94 -5.46 4.43
CA SER A 90 15.38 -5.31 4.21
C SER A 90 15.77 -3.89 3.81
N ARG A 91 15.04 -3.26 2.88
CA ARG A 91 15.30 -1.87 2.48
C ARG A 91 15.14 -0.90 3.63
N TRP A 92 14.06 -1.07 4.41
CA TRP A 92 13.82 -0.23 5.59
C TRP A 92 14.92 -0.39 6.64
N ARG A 93 15.31 -1.63 6.98
CA ARG A 93 16.39 -1.90 7.97
C ARG A 93 17.75 -1.35 7.54
N ASN A 94 18.02 -1.33 6.24
CA ASN A 94 19.30 -0.90 5.71
C ASN A 94 19.35 0.58 5.29
N GLY A 95 18.26 1.35 5.50
CA GLY A 95 18.22 2.79 5.20
C GLY A 95 18.32 3.13 3.71
N TYR A 96 18.05 2.16 2.82
CA TYR A 96 18.39 2.15 1.38
C TYR A 96 19.88 2.16 1.04
#